data_AF-A0A935PDL7-F1
#
_entry.id   AF-A0A935PDL7-F1
#
_cell.length_a   1.000
_cell.length_b   1.000
_cell.length_c   1.000
_cell.angle_alpha   90.00
_cell.angle_beta   90.00
_cell.angle_gamma   90.00
#
_symmetry.space_group_name_H-M   'P 1'
#
loop_
_entity.id
_entity.type
_entity.pdbx_description
1 polymer ?
#
loop_
_entity_poly.entity_id
_entity_poly.type
_entity_poly.pdbx_seq_one_letter_code
_entity_poly.pdbx_strand_id
1 'polypeptide(L)' 'MKKEKIVVHDELLAKVGGALRRDAKRAREIAAQTNTPIVVYENGKVVKKKVAKKQGRVRSCPARRF' A
#
# COMPACT_ATOMS: atom_id res chain seq x y z
N MET A 1 13.31 -20.82 7.90
CA MET A 1 11.93 -20.89 7.36
C MET A 1 12.01 -20.73 5.85
N LYS A 2 11.74 -21.80 5.09
CA LYS A 2 11.87 -21.79 3.62
C LYS A 2 10.65 -21.05 3.04
N LYS A 3 10.89 -20.07 2.17
CA LYS A 3 9.83 -19.41 1.40
C LYS A 3 9.45 -20.33 0.26
N GLU A 4 8.36 -21.07 0.42
CA GLU A 4 7.77 -21.82 -0.68
C GLU A 4 7.29 -20.82 -1.73
N LYS A 5 7.91 -20.86 -2.91
CA LYS A 5 7.43 -20.13 -4.07
C LYS A 5 6.18 -20.85 -4.54
N ILE A 6 5.02 -20.26 -4.29
CA ILE A 6 3.76 -20.67 -4.91
C ILE A 6 3.93 -20.41 -6.41
N VAL A 7 4.24 -21.45 -7.18
CA VAL A 7 4.31 -21.37 -8.63
C VAL A 7 2.87 -21.30 -9.13
N VAL A 8 2.43 -20.10 -9.48
CA VAL A 8 1.10 -19.85 -10.00
C VAL A 8 1.07 -20.28 -11.45
N HIS A 9 0.32 -21.34 -11.76
CA HIS A 9 0.19 -21.90 -13.11
C HIS A 9 -0.83 -21.15 -14.00
N ASP A 10 -1.63 -20.25 -13.41
CA ASP A 10 -2.67 -19.50 -14.12
C ASP A 10 -2.30 -18.02 -14.34
N GLU A 11 -2.17 -17.63 -15.61
CA GLU A 11 -1.80 -16.26 -16.03
C GLU A 11 -2.76 -15.18 -15.51
N LEU A 12 -4.03 -15.53 -15.29
CA LEU A 12 -5.03 -14.62 -14.74
C LEU A 12 -4.77 -14.34 -13.26
N LEU A 13 -4.48 -15.38 -12.47
CA LEU A 13 -4.15 -15.26 -11.04
C LEU A 13 -2.85 -14.46 -10.83
N ALA A 14 -1.90 -14.55 -11.75
CA ALA A 14 -0.69 -13.72 -11.74
C ALA A 14 -1.00 -12.21 -11.86
N LYS A 15 -2.03 -11.84 -12.64
CA LYS A 15 -2.45 -10.44 -12.83
C LYS A 15 -3.26 -9.89 -11.65
N VAL A 16 -3.95 -10.77 -10.89
CA VAL A 16 -4.76 -10.40 -9.72
C VAL A 16 -3.93 -9.68 -8.66
N GLY A 17 -2.70 -10.14 -8.39
CA GLY A 17 -1.82 -9.49 -7.40
C GLY A 17 -1.54 -8.02 -7.73
N GLY A 18 -1.39 -7.67 -9.02
CA GLY A 18 -1.20 -6.30 -9.46
C GLY A 18 -2.46 -5.44 -9.38
N ALA A 19 -3.65 -6.02 -9.58
CA ALA A 19 -4.93 -5.34 -9.41
C ALA A 19 -5.18 -5.01 -7.93
N LEU A 20 -5.03 -6.00 -7.04
CA LEU A 20 -5.22 -5.82 -5.59
C LEU A 20 -4.31 -4.75 -5.00
N ARG A 21 -3.05 -4.65 -5.47
CA ARG A 21 -2.12 -3.59 -5.04
C ARG A 21 -2.58 -2.19 -5.45
N ARG A 22 -3.14 -2.05 -6.65
CA ARG A 22 -3.67 -0.78 -7.16
C ARG A 22 -4.90 -0.35 -6.38
N ASP A 23 -5.81 -1.27 -6.10
CA ASP A 23 -7.02 -1.00 -5.33
C ASP A 23 -6.69 -0.62 -3.88
N ALA A 24 -5.75 -1.34 -3.24
CA ALA A 24 -5.26 -1.00 -1.91
C ALA A 24 -4.62 0.39 -1.85
N LYS A 25 -3.98 0.85 -2.94
CA LYS A 25 -3.44 2.22 -3.02
C LYS A 25 -4.56 3.26 -3.08
N ARG A 26 -5.55 3.05 -3.96
CA ARG A 26 -6.72 3.94 -4.09
C ARG A 26 -7.53 4.02 -2.80
N ALA A 27 -7.76 2.88 -2.15
CA ALA A 27 -8.46 2.83 -0.87
C ALA A 27 -7.75 3.68 0.21
N ARG A 28 -6.41 3.67 0.24
CA ARG A 28 -5.62 4.55 1.12
C ARG A 28 -5.75 6.02 0.81
N GLU A 29 -5.78 6.39 -0.46
CA GLU A 29 -5.97 7.78 -0.90
C GLU A 29 -7.36 8.29 -0.52
N ILE A 30 -8.41 7.52 -0.82
CA ILE A 30 -9.80 7.85 -0.46
C ILE A 30 -9.97 7.95 1.05
N ALA A 31 -9.41 7.00 1.80
CA ALA A 31 -9.46 7.01 3.26
C ALA A 31 -8.78 8.23 3.87
N ALA A 32 -7.64 8.66 3.29
CA ALA A 32 -6.94 9.87 3.71
C ALA A 32 -7.72 11.15 3.36
N GLN A 33 -8.48 11.16 2.27
CA GLN A 33 -9.33 12.30 1.88
C GLN A 33 -10.59 12.41 2.74
N THR A 34 -11.26 11.29 2.97
CA THR A 34 -12.54 11.20 3.70
C THR A 34 -12.38 11.04 5.21
N ASN A 35 -11.13 10.98 5.70
CA ASN A 35 -10.79 10.69 7.09
C ASN A 35 -11.45 9.39 7.62
N THR A 36 -11.68 8.43 6.72
CA THR A 36 -12.26 7.14 7.07
C THR A 36 -11.16 6.16 7.49
N PRO A 37 -11.35 5.36 8.56
CA PRO A 37 -10.36 4.39 8.99
C PRO A 37 -10.36 3.16 8.07
N ILE A 38 -9.18 2.64 7.74
CA ILE A 38 -9.04 1.39 6.99
C ILE A 38 -9.05 0.23 7.97
N VAL A 39 -9.89 -0.76 7.68
CA VAL A 39 -9.94 -2.01 8.41
C VAL A 39 -8.96 -2.99 7.75
N VAL A 40 -7.94 -3.42 8.49
CA VAL A 40 -6.93 -4.38 8.03
C VAL A 40 -7.01 -5.62 8.92
N TYR A 41 -6.99 -6.80 8.31
CA TYR A 41 -6.83 -8.04 9.06
C TYR A 41 -5.33 -8.34 9.23
N GLU A 42 -4.84 -8.26 10.46
CA GLU A 42 -3.45 -8.57 10.81
C GLU A 42 -3.43 -9.59 11.96
N ASN A 43 -2.67 -10.68 11.80
CA ASN A 43 -2.44 -11.69 12.83
C ASN A 43 -3.72 -12.26 13.47
N GLY A 44 -4.75 -12.54 12.66
CA GLY A 44 -6.01 -13.09 13.15
C GLY A 44 -6.95 -12.07 13.78
N LYS A 45 -6.63 -10.77 13.73
CA LYS A 45 -7.42 -9.71 14.34
C LYS A 45 -7.75 -8.62 13.32
N VAL A 46 -8.96 -8.06 13.47
CA VAL A 46 -9.43 -6.91 12.69
C VAL A 46 -8.93 -5.63 13.35
N VAL A 47 -8.06 -4.88 12.68
CA VAL A 47 -7.44 -3.65 13.18
C VAL A 47 -7.90 -2.45 12.34
N LYS A 48 -8.40 -1.41 13.00
CA LYS A 48 -8.73 -0.13 12.35
C LYS A 48 -7.50 0.77 12.35
N LYS A 49 -6.91 1.03 11.19
CA LYS A 49 -5.77 1.95 11.02
C LYS A 49 -6.24 3.25 10.38
N LYS A 50 -5.93 4.38 11.03
CA LYS A 50 -6.06 5.70 10.40
C LYS A 50 -4.84 5.95 9.50
N VAL A 51 -5.09 6.34 8.27
CA VAL A 51 -4.03 6.63 7.30
C VAL A 51 -3.60 8.09 7.47
N ALA A 52 -2.55 8.32 8.26
CA ALA A 52 -1.92 9.63 8.30
C ALA A 52 -1.17 9.87 6.98
N LYS A 53 -1.37 11.02 6.33
CA LYS A 53 -0.56 11.44 5.18
C LYS A 53 0.90 11.46 5.64
N LYS A 54 1.75 10.58 5.09
CA LYS A 54 3.20 10.71 5.23
C LYS A 54 3.58 12.05 4.62
N GLN A 55 3.94 13.03 5.46
CA GLN A 55 4.49 14.30 5.03
C GLN A 55 5.68 13.99 4.11
N GLY A 56 5.63 14.51 2.90
CA GLY A 56 6.70 14.33 1.92
C GLY A 56 8.01 14.76 2.56
N ARG A 57 9.04 13.90 2.47
CA ARG A 57 10.42 14.35 2.72
C ARG A 57 10.67 15.51 1.77
N VAL A 58 10.78 16.71 2.31
CA VAL A 58 11.28 17.88 1.58
C VAL A 58 12.66 17.47 1.06
N ARG A 59 12.76 17.22 -0.25
CA ARG A 59 14.06 17.13 -0.90
C ARG A 59 14.59 18.56 -0.89
N SER A 60 15.49 18.87 0.04
CA SER A 60 16.28 20.10 -0.01
C SER A 60 16.98 20.13 -1.37
N CYS A 61 16.58 21.04 -2.26
CA CYS A 61 17.35 21.32 -3.47
C CYS A 61 18.75 21.77 -3.05
N PRO A 62 19.84 21.14 -3.53
CA PRO A 62 21.14 21.76 -3.39
C PRO A 62 21.14 23.02 -4.26
N ALA A 63 21.44 24.16 -3.64
CA ALA A 63 21.54 25.44 -4.32
C ALA A 63 22.53 25.31 -5.50
N ARG A 64 22.05 25.66 -6.71
CA ARG A 64 22.91 25.85 -7.87
C ARG A 64 23.90 26.96 -7.53
N ARG A 65 25.18 26.62 -7.36
CA ARG A 65 26.27 27.61 -7.37
C ARG A 65 26.39 28.14 -8.80
N PHE A 66 26.35 29.47 -8.91
CA PHE A 66 26.66 30.22 -10.13
C PHE A 66 28.11 30.00 -10.56
#